data_AF-A0A2H1KK90-F1
#
_entry.id   AF-A0A2H1KK90-F1
#
_cell.length_a   1.000
_cell.length_b   1.000
_cell.length_c   1.000
_cell.angle_alpha   90.00
_cell.angle_beta   90.00
_cell.angle_gamma   90.00
#
_symmetry.space_group_name_H-M   'P 1'
#
loop_
_entity.id
_entity.type
_entity.pdbx_description
1 polymer ?
#
loop_
_entity_poly.entity_id
_entity_poly.type
_entity_poly.pdbx_seq_one_letter_code
_entity_poly.pdbx_strand_id
1 'polypeptide(L)'
;MPTFDNPAEDAMEASAALRGLAHATRTFTDPAETYPVLGEVLAGVRSLRQVLDQLAAAHISARSRAHTDAGSQTAGATAALAAADELHQAGTLLDTVHDRVDAAMSQSGRIAWHPAPEPLDTTGTARATLQAGDLRLTVWPDEPLGEHQRYAYRIENPATGQSVEGRDLFTGVGAPVSPGRALRELAVFLSAAGEARQYAIDNPGQHSDNDGAFPDWVADAARQHPDAFTELIDHDPDIAEQASRRWVSVVFLQGEEADQVLDIIERAGTDAAIEHLAQWDFGDETTQAALENGYVYDHPPTGALDRTATSDVYTLTYSPFLGHVSLLRTHDAAPDPALLNIDTAALTPAPARRTVERASVRARRAEVTDWFARRPGASASHGRGLAL
;
A
#
# COMPACT_ATOMS: atom_id res chain seq x y z
N MET A 1 -33.94 26.32 7.16
CA MET A 1 -32.65 27.04 7.05
C MET A 1 -32.30 27.47 8.45
N PRO A 2 -31.11 27.14 8.98
CA PRO A 2 -30.66 27.68 10.26
C PRO A 2 -30.55 29.20 10.16
N THR A 3 -30.75 29.91 11.28
CA THR A 3 -30.63 31.37 11.31
C THR A 3 -29.28 31.83 11.87
N PHE A 4 -28.59 30.99 12.67
CA PHE A 4 -27.29 31.29 13.29
C PHE A 4 -27.29 32.54 14.20
N ASP A 5 -28.47 32.94 14.67
CA ASP A 5 -28.71 34.11 15.52
C ASP A 5 -28.71 33.78 17.03
N ASN A 6 -28.60 32.50 17.43
CA ASN A 6 -28.79 32.05 18.80
C ASN A 6 -27.63 31.15 19.29
N PRO A 7 -26.48 31.73 19.71
CA PRO A 7 -25.27 30.98 20.02
C PRO A 7 -25.41 29.86 21.06
N ALA A 8 -26.43 29.88 21.91
CA ALA A 8 -26.71 28.80 22.87
C ALA A 8 -27.37 27.57 22.21
N GLU A 9 -28.23 27.80 21.21
CA GLU A 9 -28.90 26.76 20.43
C GLU A 9 -27.95 26.22 19.35
N ASP A 10 -27.26 27.11 18.63
CA ASP A 10 -26.21 26.75 17.65
C ASP A 10 -25.09 25.89 18.30
N ALA A 11 -24.69 26.19 19.54
CA ALA A 11 -23.72 25.37 20.29
C ALA A 11 -24.27 23.99 20.70
N MET A 12 -25.58 23.88 20.97
CA MET A 12 -26.23 22.58 21.21
C MET A 12 -26.30 21.74 19.94
N GLU A 13 -26.58 22.35 18.79
CA GLU A 13 -26.54 21.68 17.48
C GLU A 13 -25.12 21.22 17.14
N ALA A 14 -24.09 22.05 17.31
CA ALA A 14 -22.70 21.67 17.13
C ALA A 14 -22.29 20.47 18.02
N SER A 15 -22.72 20.47 19.29
CA SER A 15 -22.50 19.33 20.21
C SER A 15 -23.26 18.06 19.79
N ALA A 16 -24.40 18.19 19.11
CA ALA A 16 -25.11 17.06 18.53
C ALA A 16 -24.42 16.53 17.26
N ALA A 17 -23.99 17.42 16.37
CA ALA A 17 -23.28 17.08 15.14
C ALA A 17 -21.97 16.32 15.42
N LEU A 18 -21.13 16.81 16.36
CA LEU A 18 -19.90 16.14 16.76
C LEU A 18 -20.13 14.74 17.36
N ARG A 19 -21.24 14.54 18.09
CA ARG A 19 -21.64 13.21 18.59
C ARG A 19 -22.16 12.29 17.49
N GLY A 20 -22.83 12.84 16.48
CA GLY A 20 -23.22 12.11 15.27
C GLY A 20 -22.01 11.65 14.47
N LEU A 21 -21.05 12.55 14.22
CA LEU A 21 -19.79 12.23 13.55
C LEU A 21 -19.00 11.16 14.30
N ALA A 22 -18.82 11.31 15.62
CA ALA A 22 -18.14 10.33 16.46
C ALA A 22 -18.88 8.97 16.61
N HIS A 23 -20.14 8.89 16.18
CA HIS A 23 -20.85 7.62 16.04
C HIS A 23 -20.61 7.00 14.66
N ALA A 24 -20.65 7.80 13.59
CA ALA A 24 -20.42 7.35 12.22
C ALA A 24 -18.98 6.85 12.00
N THR A 25 -17.97 7.60 12.46
CA THR A 25 -16.54 7.26 12.27
C THR A 25 -16.04 6.07 13.09
N ARG A 26 -16.93 5.33 13.76
CA ARG A 26 -16.62 4.06 14.43
C ARG A 26 -16.26 2.95 13.44
N THR A 27 -16.73 3.04 12.21
CA THR A 27 -16.51 2.06 11.13
C THR A 27 -16.56 2.78 9.79
N PHE A 28 -15.51 2.67 8.99
CA PHE A 28 -15.51 3.06 7.58
C PHE A 28 -15.76 1.81 6.73
N THR A 29 -16.66 1.88 5.75
CA THR A 29 -16.92 0.74 4.83
C THR A 29 -16.04 0.84 3.60
N ASP A 30 -15.85 2.05 3.10
CA ASP A 30 -14.77 2.42 2.19
C ASP A 30 -13.74 3.26 2.97
N PRO A 31 -12.47 2.82 3.10
CA PRO A 31 -11.45 3.60 3.79
C PRO A 31 -11.08 4.91 3.07
N ALA A 32 -11.44 5.09 1.79
CA ALA A 32 -11.27 6.36 1.08
C ALA A 32 -12.12 7.50 1.67
N GLU A 33 -13.24 7.20 2.33
CA GLU A 33 -14.07 8.17 3.05
C GLU A 33 -13.32 8.87 4.20
N THR A 34 -12.18 8.33 4.66
CA THR A 34 -11.37 8.96 5.72
C THR A 34 -10.80 10.32 5.30
N TYR A 35 -10.46 10.51 4.02
CA TYR A 35 -9.87 11.76 3.51
C TYR A 35 -10.85 12.96 3.54
N PRO A 36 -12.07 12.91 2.96
CA PRO A 36 -13.01 14.01 3.06
C PRO A 36 -13.47 14.27 4.51
N VAL A 37 -13.57 13.23 5.35
CA VAL A 37 -13.87 13.39 6.78
C VAL A 37 -12.76 14.14 7.52
N LEU A 38 -11.49 13.94 7.18
CA LEU A 38 -10.38 14.76 7.72
C LEU A 38 -10.50 16.22 7.29
N GLY A 39 -10.92 16.50 6.05
CA GLY A 39 -11.18 17.87 5.56
C GLY A 39 -12.28 18.60 6.34
N GLU A 40 -13.41 17.94 6.60
CA GLU A 40 -14.50 18.49 7.42
C GLU A 40 -14.08 18.71 8.89
N VAL A 41 -13.29 17.80 9.46
CA VAL A 41 -12.70 18.00 10.80
C VAL A 41 -11.73 19.19 10.81
N LEU A 42 -10.91 19.36 9.77
CA LEU A 42 -9.97 20.47 9.63
C LEU A 42 -10.69 21.83 9.55
N ALA A 43 -11.80 21.89 8.82
CA ALA A 43 -12.70 23.05 8.78
C ALA A 43 -13.36 23.30 10.15
N GLY A 44 -13.88 22.26 10.79
CA GLY A 44 -14.48 22.34 12.13
C GLY A 44 -13.54 22.85 13.20
N VAL A 45 -12.23 22.51 13.14
CA VAL A 45 -11.20 23.07 14.03
C VAL A 45 -11.01 24.57 13.81
N ARG A 46 -11.00 25.07 12.56
CA ARG A 46 -10.95 26.51 12.26
C ARG A 46 -12.18 27.24 12.80
N SER A 47 -13.38 26.67 12.61
CA SER A 47 -14.62 27.24 13.15
C SER A 47 -14.63 27.26 14.68
N LEU A 48 -14.18 26.20 15.35
CA LEU A 48 -14.09 26.16 16.81
C LEU A 48 -13.08 27.16 17.35
N ARG A 49 -11.92 27.32 16.68
CA ARG A 49 -10.91 28.34 17.00
C ARG A 49 -11.52 29.74 17.01
N GLN A 50 -12.34 30.07 16.01
CA GLN A 50 -13.07 31.33 15.92
C GLN A 50 -14.12 31.50 17.04
N VAL A 51 -14.85 30.44 17.39
CA VAL A 51 -15.83 30.49 18.50
C VAL A 51 -15.15 30.78 19.84
N LEU A 52 -13.94 30.26 20.09
CA LEU A 52 -13.19 30.58 21.32
C LEU A 52 -12.79 32.05 21.39
N ASP A 53 -12.32 32.66 20.29
CA ASP A 53 -12.01 34.11 20.25
C ASP A 53 -13.28 34.95 20.47
N GLN A 54 -14.41 34.56 19.87
CA GLN A 54 -15.69 35.26 20.04
C GLN A 54 -16.19 35.19 21.50
N LEU A 55 -16.04 34.05 22.18
CA LEU A 55 -16.37 33.90 23.60
C LEU A 55 -15.41 34.71 24.49
N ALA A 56 -14.11 34.71 24.20
CA ALA A 56 -13.12 35.53 24.92
C ALA A 56 -13.43 37.03 24.79
N ALA A 57 -13.74 37.49 23.56
CA ALA A 57 -14.16 38.87 23.30
C ALA A 57 -15.50 39.23 23.99
N ALA A 58 -16.44 38.29 24.09
CA ALA A 58 -17.68 38.46 24.85
C ALA A 58 -17.41 38.64 26.36
N HIS A 59 -16.50 37.84 26.94
CA HIS A 59 -16.07 38.01 28.34
C HIS A 59 -15.37 39.36 28.58
N ILE A 60 -14.46 39.77 27.70
CA ILE A 60 -13.72 41.04 27.81
C ILE A 60 -14.66 42.25 27.69
N SER A 61 -15.58 42.24 26.72
CA SER A 61 -16.54 43.33 26.51
C SER A 61 -17.62 43.41 27.60
N ALA A 62 -18.08 42.27 28.14
CA ALA A 62 -19.05 42.22 29.23
C ALA A 62 -18.42 42.53 30.61
N ARG A 63 -17.09 42.58 30.73
CA ARG A 63 -16.33 42.69 31.99
C ARG A 63 -16.81 43.79 32.95
N SER A 64 -17.25 44.94 32.44
CA SER A 64 -17.79 46.03 33.27
C SER A 64 -19.07 45.65 34.04
N ARG A 65 -19.85 44.71 33.49
CA ARG A 65 -21.11 44.19 34.04
C ARG A 65 -20.91 42.92 34.88
N ALA A 66 -19.73 42.30 34.86
CA ALA A 66 -19.46 41.06 35.57
C ALA A 66 -19.41 41.27 37.09
N HIS A 67 -20.17 40.45 37.82
CA HIS A 67 -20.22 40.40 39.29
C HIS A 67 -20.25 38.93 39.73
N THR A 68 -19.78 38.61 40.94
CA THR A 68 -20.01 37.30 41.55
C THR A 68 -21.42 37.19 42.14
N ASP A 69 -21.85 35.99 42.52
CA ASP A 69 -23.13 35.74 43.23
C ASP A 69 -23.26 36.54 44.54
N ALA A 70 -22.12 36.89 45.15
CA ALA A 70 -22.03 37.76 46.33
C ALA A 70 -22.03 39.27 45.99
N GLY A 71 -22.30 39.65 44.74
CA GLY A 71 -22.37 41.04 44.25
C GLY A 71 -21.01 41.72 44.04
N SER A 72 -19.89 41.01 44.05
CA SER A 72 -18.56 41.64 43.91
C SER A 72 -18.19 41.89 42.44
N GLN A 73 -18.25 43.15 42.02
CA GLN A 73 -17.87 43.58 40.66
C GLN A 73 -16.40 43.26 40.37
N THR A 74 -15.48 43.66 41.25
CA THR A 74 -14.03 43.47 41.04
C THR A 74 -13.66 41.99 40.89
N ALA A 75 -14.28 41.11 41.68
CA ALA A 75 -14.03 39.68 41.58
C ALA A 75 -14.63 39.07 40.29
N GLY A 76 -15.84 39.49 39.90
CA GLY A 76 -16.45 39.09 38.63
C GLY A 76 -15.65 39.58 37.41
N ALA A 77 -15.13 40.81 37.46
CA ALA A 77 -14.29 41.40 36.42
C ALA A 77 -12.88 40.79 36.33
N THR A 78 -12.41 40.11 37.38
CA THR A 78 -11.20 39.26 37.33
C THR A 78 -11.51 37.88 36.78
N ALA A 79 -12.61 37.25 37.22
CA ALA A 79 -13.04 35.95 36.70
C ALA A 79 -13.35 35.98 35.19
N ALA A 80 -13.93 37.09 34.69
CA ALA A 80 -14.16 37.30 33.27
C ALA A 80 -12.87 37.42 32.45
N LEU A 81 -11.79 38.00 33.00
CA LEU A 81 -10.48 37.99 32.31
C LEU A 81 -9.88 36.58 32.30
N ALA A 82 -9.85 35.90 33.45
CA ALA A 82 -9.34 34.54 33.53
C ALA A 82 -10.06 33.59 32.55
N ALA A 83 -11.38 33.71 32.40
CA ALA A 83 -12.13 32.95 31.40
C ALA A 83 -11.68 33.26 29.96
N ALA A 84 -11.45 34.53 29.63
CA ALA A 84 -10.94 34.91 28.31
C ALA A 84 -9.51 34.43 28.06
N ASP A 85 -8.63 34.48 29.06
CA ASP A 85 -7.24 34.02 28.96
C ASP A 85 -7.16 32.49 28.78
N GLU A 86 -8.01 31.71 29.46
CA GLU A 86 -8.14 30.26 29.23
C GLU A 86 -8.72 29.94 27.84
N LEU A 87 -9.68 30.72 27.35
CA LEU A 87 -10.23 30.56 25.99
C LEU A 87 -9.19 30.86 24.91
N HIS A 88 -8.34 31.88 25.08
CA HIS A 88 -7.21 32.15 24.18
C HIS A 88 -6.16 31.03 24.22
N GLN A 89 -5.82 30.50 25.40
CA GLN A 89 -4.91 29.35 25.54
C GLN A 89 -5.47 28.11 24.83
N ALA A 90 -6.75 27.79 25.03
CA ALA A 90 -7.44 26.72 24.30
C ALA A 90 -7.46 26.97 22.78
N GLY A 91 -7.56 28.23 22.35
CA GLY A 91 -7.36 28.64 20.96
C GLY A 91 -5.99 28.24 20.42
N THR A 92 -4.91 28.62 21.11
CA THR A 92 -3.52 28.25 20.72
C THR A 92 -3.31 26.73 20.67
N LEU A 93 -4.00 25.97 21.52
CA LEU A 93 -4.01 24.50 21.44
C LEU A 93 -4.79 23.97 20.23
N LEU A 94 -5.89 24.62 19.82
CA LEU A 94 -6.58 24.27 18.58
C LEU A 94 -5.75 24.58 17.34
N ASP A 95 -4.95 25.65 17.35
CA ASP A 95 -3.99 25.92 16.28
C ASP A 95 -2.95 24.77 16.18
N THR A 96 -2.50 24.22 17.32
CA THR A 96 -1.65 23.01 17.35
C THR A 96 -2.38 21.74 16.89
N VAL A 97 -3.68 21.59 17.16
CA VAL A 97 -4.51 20.49 16.63
C VAL A 97 -4.66 20.64 15.12
N HIS A 98 -4.79 21.87 14.62
CA HIS A 98 -4.93 22.18 13.21
C HIS A 98 -3.77 21.63 12.39
N ASP A 99 -2.54 22.01 12.74
CA ASP A 99 -1.30 21.53 12.10
C ASP A 99 -1.20 20.00 12.08
N ARG A 100 -1.74 19.31 13.09
CA ARG A 100 -1.71 17.85 13.20
C ARG A 100 -2.78 17.16 12.35
N VAL A 101 -3.96 17.75 12.21
CA VAL A 101 -5.00 17.24 11.29
C VAL A 101 -4.62 17.53 9.84
N ASP A 102 -4.02 18.68 9.56
CA ASP A 102 -3.52 19.05 8.23
C ASP A 102 -2.37 18.12 7.77
N ALA A 103 -1.40 17.86 8.66
CA ALA A 103 -0.34 16.87 8.40
C ALA A 103 -0.89 15.45 8.22
N ALA A 104 -1.96 15.07 8.94
CA ALA A 104 -2.61 13.78 8.77
C ALA A 104 -3.38 13.68 7.44
N MET A 105 -4.08 14.74 7.03
CA MET A 105 -4.74 14.85 5.72
C MET A 105 -3.72 14.79 4.58
N SER A 106 -2.57 15.45 4.75
CA SER A 106 -1.43 15.42 3.82
C SER A 106 -0.79 14.03 3.65
N GLN A 107 -0.85 13.16 4.68
CA GLN A 107 -0.46 11.75 4.52
C GLN A 107 -1.62 10.90 3.98
N SER A 108 -2.86 11.16 4.39
CA SER A 108 -4.04 10.43 3.91
C SER A 108 -4.26 10.58 2.41
N GLY A 109 -4.01 11.76 1.84
CA GLY A 109 -4.04 12.01 0.39
C GLY A 109 -2.95 11.29 -0.42
N ARG A 110 -2.00 10.62 0.23
CA ARG A 110 -0.99 9.76 -0.41
C ARG A 110 -1.39 8.28 -0.44
N ILE A 111 -2.49 7.90 0.22
CA ILE A 111 -2.93 6.51 0.32
C ILE A 111 -3.85 6.19 -0.86
N ALA A 112 -3.35 5.41 -1.82
CA ALA A 112 -4.21 4.71 -2.78
C ALA A 112 -4.90 3.55 -2.06
N TRP A 113 -6.19 3.72 -1.74
CA TRP A 113 -7.00 2.61 -1.26
C TRP A 113 -7.43 1.74 -2.44
N HIS A 114 -7.16 0.45 -2.35
CA HIS A 114 -7.61 -0.54 -3.33
C HIS A 114 -8.92 -1.17 -2.84
N PRO A 115 -9.79 -1.66 -3.74
CA PRO A 115 -10.89 -2.54 -3.35
C PRO A 115 -10.38 -3.69 -2.47
N ALA A 116 -11.22 -4.17 -1.56
CA ALA A 116 -10.93 -5.44 -0.88
C ALA A 116 -10.69 -6.52 -1.95
N PRO A 117 -9.58 -7.29 -1.88
CA PRO A 117 -9.20 -8.21 -2.95
C PRO A 117 -10.33 -9.20 -3.20
N GLU A 118 -10.68 -9.39 -4.48
CA GLU A 118 -11.76 -10.32 -4.84
C GLU A 118 -11.47 -11.70 -4.22
N PRO A 119 -12.47 -12.34 -3.57
CA PRO A 119 -12.30 -13.69 -3.07
C PRO A 119 -11.94 -14.61 -4.25
N LEU A 120 -10.68 -15.06 -4.30
CA LEU A 120 -10.16 -15.86 -5.40
C LEU A 120 -11.11 -17.00 -5.73
N ASP A 121 -11.44 -17.11 -7.02
CA ASP A 121 -12.55 -17.91 -7.51
C ASP A 121 -12.36 -19.40 -7.15
N THR A 122 -12.94 -19.81 -6.02
CA THR A 122 -12.74 -21.15 -5.40
C THR A 122 -13.25 -22.30 -6.28
N THR A 123 -13.89 -21.98 -7.39
CA THR A 123 -14.35 -22.87 -8.46
C THR A 123 -13.21 -23.43 -9.32
N GLY A 124 -12.14 -23.95 -8.68
CA GLY A 124 -11.22 -24.96 -9.21
C GLY A 124 -10.41 -24.63 -10.48
N THR A 125 -10.50 -23.41 -10.99
CA THR A 125 -9.96 -23.04 -12.32
C THR A 125 -8.63 -22.28 -12.20
N ALA A 126 -8.41 -21.56 -11.09
CA ALA A 126 -7.14 -20.90 -10.78
C ALA A 126 -6.06 -21.94 -10.38
N ARG A 127 -5.32 -22.43 -11.37
CA ARG A 127 -4.18 -23.35 -11.20
C ARG A 127 -2.91 -22.72 -11.78
N ALA A 128 -1.91 -22.51 -10.94
CA ALA A 128 -0.57 -22.13 -11.40
C ALA A 128 0.22 -23.39 -11.77
N THR A 129 0.96 -23.33 -12.87
CA THR A 129 1.89 -24.38 -13.33
C THR A 129 3.18 -23.75 -13.79
N LEU A 130 4.32 -24.19 -13.26
CA LEU A 130 5.65 -23.66 -13.55
C LEU A 130 6.69 -24.77 -13.61
N GLN A 131 7.80 -24.54 -14.32
CA GLN A 131 8.92 -25.50 -14.45
C GLN A 131 10.12 -25.01 -13.63
N ALA A 132 10.53 -25.79 -12.63
CA ALA A 132 11.69 -25.53 -11.78
C ALA A 132 12.75 -26.64 -12.00
N GLY A 133 13.78 -26.34 -12.78
CA GLY A 133 14.76 -27.35 -13.22
C GLY A 133 14.11 -28.40 -14.14
N ASP A 134 14.01 -29.65 -13.70
CA ASP A 134 13.22 -30.69 -14.40
C ASP A 134 11.79 -30.84 -13.85
N LEU A 135 11.44 -30.15 -12.77
CA LEU A 135 10.19 -30.41 -12.05
C LEU A 135 9.09 -29.48 -12.53
N ARG A 136 7.99 -30.06 -13.03
CA ARG A 136 6.74 -29.34 -13.22
C ARG A 136 6.04 -29.24 -11.88
N LEU A 137 6.01 -28.05 -11.32
CA LEU A 137 5.24 -27.71 -10.14
C LEU A 137 3.85 -27.25 -10.59
N THR A 138 2.81 -27.66 -9.88
CA THR A 138 1.43 -27.28 -10.18
C THR A 138 0.64 -27.15 -8.89
N VAL A 139 0.02 -25.99 -8.65
CA VAL A 139 -0.66 -25.66 -7.39
C VAL A 139 -2.04 -25.08 -7.68
N TRP A 140 -3.04 -25.46 -6.88
CA TRP A 140 -4.41 -24.95 -6.95
C TRP A 140 -5.05 -24.90 -5.54
N PRO A 141 -6.05 -24.03 -5.31
CA PRO A 141 -6.75 -23.98 -4.02
C PRO A 141 -7.40 -25.31 -3.64
N ASP A 142 -7.44 -25.60 -2.34
CA ASP A 142 -8.17 -26.71 -1.74
C ASP A 142 -9.04 -26.20 -0.57
N GLU A 143 -9.92 -27.04 -0.03
CA GLU A 143 -10.80 -26.66 1.08
C GLU A 143 -9.99 -26.17 2.31
N PRO A 144 -10.22 -24.95 2.83
CA PRO A 144 -9.47 -24.42 3.97
C PRO A 144 -9.56 -25.29 5.23
N LEU A 145 -8.54 -25.27 6.08
CA LEU A 145 -8.48 -26.07 7.30
C LEU A 145 -8.42 -25.19 8.54
N GLY A 146 -9.59 -24.90 9.12
CA GLY A 146 -9.72 -23.93 10.20
C GLY A 146 -9.49 -22.52 9.68
N GLU A 147 -8.55 -21.80 10.29
CA GLU A 147 -8.16 -20.43 9.87
C GLU A 147 -7.09 -20.42 8.76
N HIS A 148 -6.58 -21.59 8.35
CA HIS A 148 -5.52 -21.72 7.37
C HIS A 148 -6.03 -22.00 5.95
N GLN A 149 -5.56 -21.20 5.00
CA GLN A 149 -5.81 -21.39 3.57
C GLN A 149 -4.97 -22.57 3.06
N ARG A 150 -5.64 -23.57 2.48
CA ARG A 150 -5.03 -24.85 2.05
C ARG A 150 -4.93 -24.91 0.53
N TYR A 151 -3.83 -25.48 0.05
CA TYR A 151 -3.58 -25.68 -1.38
C TYR A 151 -3.22 -27.13 -1.64
N ALA A 152 -3.75 -27.65 -2.75
CA ALA A 152 -3.33 -28.93 -3.29
C ALA A 152 -2.24 -28.68 -4.33
N TYR A 153 -1.24 -29.56 -4.35
CA TYR A 153 -0.13 -29.49 -5.29
C TYR A 153 0.11 -30.82 -5.99
N ARG A 154 0.69 -30.73 -7.18
CA ARG A 154 1.22 -31.83 -7.98
C ARG A 154 2.64 -31.46 -8.41
N ILE A 155 3.56 -32.38 -8.21
CA ILE A 155 4.93 -32.30 -8.73
C ILE A 155 5.07 -33.42 -9.75
N GLU A 156 5.67 -33.13 -10.90
CA GLU A 156 5.99 -34.13 -11.92
C GLU A 156 7.42 -33.98 -12.43
N ASN A 157 8.08 -35.09 -12.73
CA ASN A 157 9.26 -35.11 -13.59
C ASN A 157 8.81 -35.60 -14.98
N PRO A 158 8.68 -34.71 -15.99
CA PRO A 158 8.19 -35.07 -17.31
C PRO A 158 9.20 -35.87 -18.14
N ALA A 159 10.44 -36.03 -17.67
CA ALA A 159 11.46 -36.86 -18.32
C ALA A 159 11.46 -38.31 -17.79
N THR A 160 11.05 -38.56 -16.54
CA THR A 160 10.91 -39.92 -15.97
C THR A 160 9.46 -40.41 -15.90
N GLY A 161 8.48 -39.50 -15.99
CA GLY A 161 7.05 -39.80 -15.84
C GLY A 161 6.59 -39.99 -14.39
N GLN A 162 7.44 -39.72 -13.41
CA GLN A 162 7.10 -39.79 -11.99
C GLN A 162 6.28 -38.56 -11.56
N SER A 163 5.34 -38.76 -10.63
CA SER A 163 4.51 -37.70 -10.06
C SER A 163 4.11 -37.98 -8.61
N VAL A 164 3.90 -36.91 -7.83
CA VAL A 164 3.36 -36.94 -6.46
C VAL A 164 2.36 -35.81 -6.31
N GLU A 165 1.33 -36.03 -5.51
CA GLU A 165 0.33 -35.02 -5.15
C GLU A 165 0.20 -34.90 -3.63
N GLY A 166 0.02 -33.68 -3.14
CA GLY A 166 -0.15 -33.35 -1.72
C GLY A 166 -1.21 -32.28 -1.48
N ARG A 167 -1.53 -32.05 -0.19
CA ARG A 167 -2.63 -31.18 0.29
C ARG A 167 -2.28 -30.46 1.61
N ASP A 168 -1.00 -30.46 1.90
CA ASP A 168 -0.31 -30.08 3.15
C ASP A 168 0.38 -28.71 3.02
N LEU A 169 0.17 -28.04 1.89
CA LEU A 169 0.64 -26.69 1.60
C LEU A 169 -0.34 -25.65 2.17
N PHE A 170 0.14 -24.82 3.10
CA PHE A 170 -0.61 -23.75 3.75
C PHE A 170 0.15 -22.42 3.65
N THR A 171 -0.54 -21.32 3.37
CA THR A 171 0.10 -20.03 3.03
C THR A 171 -0.12 -18.93 4.08
N GLY A 172 -0.66 -19.28 5.26
CA GLY A 172 -0.86 -18.34 6.37
C GLY A 172 -2.24 -18.43 7.03
N VAL A 173 -2.65 -17.31 7.65
CA VAL A 173 -3.99 -17.07 8.23
C VAL A 173 -4.54 -15.79 7.61
N GLY A 174 -5.78 -15.80 7.13
CA GLY A 174 -6.41 -14.64 6.49
C GLY A 174 -7.00 -14.96 5.11
N ALA A 175 -6.90 -14.01 4.19
CA ALA A 175 -7.38 -14.16 2.81
C ALA A 175 -6.57 -15.21 2.02
N PRO A 176 -7.17 -15.88 1.00
CA PRO A 176 -6.43 -16.76 0.10
C PRO A 176 -5.43 -15.95 -0.73
N VAL A 177 -4.25 -16.54 -0.97
CA VAL A 177 -3.20 -15.98 -1.83
C VAL A 177 -3.28 -16.56 -3.25
N SER A 178 -2.65 -15.89 -4.22
CA SER A 178 -2.57 -16.38 -5.59
C SER A 178 -1.95 -17.80 -5.63
N PRO A 179 -2.39 -18.69 -6.55
CA PRO A 179 -1.74 -19.97 -6.74
C PRO A 179 -0.24 -19.83 -7.13
N GLY A 180 0.15 -18.69 -7.70
CA GLY A 180 1.56 -18.32 -7.93
C GLY A 180 2.33 -18.12 -6.62
N ARG A 181 1.80 -17.33 -5.67
CA ARG A 181 2.38 -17.18 -4.33
C ARG A 181 2.46 -18.52 -3.60
N ALA A 182 1.41 -19.34 -3.65
CA ALA A 182 1.42 -20.67 -3.05
C ALA A 182 2.50 -21.59 -3.66
N LEU A 183 2.78 -21.47 -4.96
CA LEU A 183 3.85 -22.19 -5.65
C LEU A 183 5.25 -21.77 -5.14
N ARG A 184 5.43 -20.52 -4.69
CA ARG A 184 6.67 -20.04 -4.05
C ARG A 184 6.86 -20.60 -2.64
N GLU A 185 5.79 -20.72 -1.84
CA GLU A 185 5.86 -21.44 -0.56
C GLU A 185 6.21 -22.92 -0.76
N LEU A 186 5.66 -23.57 -1.80
CA LEU A 186 6.07 -24.94 -2.18
C LEU A 186 7.55 -25.02 -2.60
N ALA A 187 8.05 -24.00 -3.30
CA ALA A 187 9.46 -23.91 -3.69
C ALA A 187 10.40 -23.82 -2.48
N VAL A 188 10.02 -23.09 -1.41
CA VAL A 188 10.79 -23.05 -0.15
C VAL A 188 10.92 -24.44 0.46
N PHE A 189 9.83 -25.22 0.54
CA PHE A 189 9.89 -26.60 1.06
C PHE A 189 10.71 -27.54 0.17
N LEU A 190 10.71 -27.32 -1.15
CA LEU A 190 11.54 -28.08 -2.09
C LEU A 190 13.03 -27.73 -1.95
N SER A 191 13.41 -26.45 -1.79
CA SER A 191 14.79 -26.06 -1.46
C SER A 191 15.27 -26.70 -0.15
N ALA A 192 14.46 -26.59 0.92
CA ALA A 192 14.77 -27.14 2.24
C ALA A 192 14.94 -28.68 2.22
N ALA A 193 14.15 -29.37 1.39
CA ALA A 193 14.33 -30.78 1.10
C ALA A 193 15.64 -31.11 0.38
N GLY A 194 16.07 -30.25 -0.53
CA GLY A 194 17.30 -30.44 -1.30
C GLY A 194 18.54 -30.27 -0.43
N GLU A 195 18.50 -29.29 0.47
CA GLU A 195 19.52 -29.09 1.50
C GLU A 195 19.60 -30.30 2.45
N ALA A 196 18.45 -30.81 2.91
CA ALA A 196 18.37 -32.02 3.75
C ALA A 196 19.04 -33.23 3.09
N ARG A 197 18.72 -33.46 1.81
CA ARG A 197 19.29 -34.57 1.04
C ARG A 197 20.78 -34.39 0.77
N GLN A 198 21.27 -33.16 0.56
CA GLN A 198 22.71 -32.88 0.50
C GLN A 198 23.40 -33.18 1.83
N TYR A 199 22.81 -32.70 2.93
CA TYR A 199 23.33 -32.92 4.27
C TYR A 199 23.45 -34.42 4.61
N ALA A 200 22.46 -35.24 4.25
CA ALA A 200 22.47 -36.69 4.47
C ALA A 200 23.55 -37.41 3.64
N ILE A 201 23.86 -36.93 2.43
CA ILE A 201 24.97 -37.43 1.60
C ILE A 201 26.33 -37.09 2.25
N ASP A 202 26.47 -35.86 2.73
CA ASP A 202 27.72 -35.38 3.34
C ASP A 202 27.94 -35.89 4.78
N ASN A 203 26.88 -36.30 5.48
CA ASN A 203 26.90 -36.75 6.87
C ASN A 203 26.23 -38.13 7.08
N PRO A 204 26.78 -39.23 6.54
CA PRO A 204 26.13 -40.54 6.56
C PRO A 204 25.66 -41.00 7.95
N GLY A 205 24.35 -41.24 8.10
CA GLY A 205 23.71 -41.69 9.33
C GLY A 205 23.19 -40.57 10.24
N GLN A 206 23.52 -39.31 9.96
CA GLN A 206 22.81 -38.16 10.54
C GLN A 206 21.64 -37.77 9.64
N HIS A 207 20.51 -37.45 10.26
CA HIS A 207 19.28 -37.05 9.58
C HIS A 207 18.97 -35.62 10.04
N SER A 208 18.65 -34.71 9.11
CA SER A 208 18.10 -33.39 9.46
C SER A 208 16.63 -33.51 9.86
N ASP A 209 16.03 -32.44 10.42
CA ASP A 209 14.58 -32.41 10.63
C ASP A 209 13.84 -32.63 9.30
N ASN A 210 14.18 -31.86 8.26
CA ASN A 210 13.68 -31.96 6.88
C ASN A 210 14.05 -33.28 6.13
N ASP A 211 14.68 -34.26 6.80
CA ASP A 211 15.00 -35.54 6.15
C ASP A 211 13.76 -36.42 6.15
N GLY A 212 13.22 -36.62 4.95
CA GLY A 212 11.78 -36.68 4.81
C GLY A 212 11.22 -35.35 4.31
N ALA A 213 11.02 -35.27 3.00
CA ALA A 213 10.53 -34.18 2.14
C ALA A 213 9.39 -34.58 1.13
N PHE A 214 9.67 -35.40 0.09
CA PHE A 214 8.69 -35.99 -0.86
C PHE A 214 9.11 -37.44 -1.28
N PRO A 215 8.37 -38.31 -2.01
CA PRO A 215 8.80 -39.70 -2.26
C PRO A 215 9.97 -39.86 -3.27
N ASP A 216 11.08 -40.55 -2.92
CA ASP A 216 12.50 -40.53 -3.44
C ASP A 216 12.94 -40.07 -4.89
N TRP A 217 12.23 -39.22 -5.66
CA TRP A 217 12.63 -38.68 -7.01
C TRP A 217 12.71 -37.12 -7.25
N VAL A 218 12.80 -36.23 -6.23
CA VAL A 218 12.40 -34.76 -6.27
C VAL A 218 13.35 -33.68 -5.64
N ALA A 219 14.12 -33.94 -4.59
CA ALA A 219 14.89 -32.99 -3.78
C ALA A 219 16.40 -33.11 -3.89
N ASP A 220 17.01 -34.28 -4.10
CA ASP A 220 18.19 -34.33 -4.98
C ASP A 220 17.87 -33.66 -6.34
N ALA A 221 16.62 -33.32 -6.73
CA ALA A 221 16.37 -32.38 -7.84
C ALA A 221 16.51 -30.91 -7.41
N ALA A 222 15.84 -30.49 -6.34
CA ALA A 222 15.99 -29.13 -5.77
C ALA A 222 17.43 -28.80 -5.35
N ARG A 223 18.10 -29.69 -4.60
CA ARG A 223 19.55 -29.74 -4.23
C ARG A 223 20.51 -29.38 -5.35
N GLN A 224 20.07 -29.64 -6.57
CA GLN A 224 20.92 -29.97 -7.70
C GLN A 224 20.48 -29.19 -8.97
N HIS A 225 19.41 -28.40 -8.85
CA HIS A 225 19.09 -27.15 -9.56
C HIS A 225 18.69 -26.06 -8.54
N PRO A 226 19.48 -25.78 -7.48
CA PRO A 226 19.05 -24.91 -6.39
C PRO A 226 18.71 -23.51 -6.90
N ASP A 227 19.51 -23.02 -7.84
CA ASP A 227 19.34 -21.75 -8.55
C ASP A 227 17.92 -21.58 -9.12
N ALA A 228 17.29 -22.63 -9.64
CA ALA A 228 15.95 -22.57 -10.24
C ALA A 228 14.81 -22.52 -9.19
N PHE A 229 15.10 -22.90 -7.94
CA PHE A 229 14.19 -22.71 -6.82
C PHE A 229 14.43 -21.36 -6.15
N THR A 230 15.68 -20.91 -6.05
CA THR A 230 16.02 -19.53 -5.62
C THR A 230 15.40 -18.50 -6.55
N GLU A 231 15.57 -18.62 -7.87
CA GLU A 231 14.97 -17.72 -8.87
C GLU A 231 13.44 -17.65 -8.74
N LEU A 232 12.80 -18.78 -8.43
CA LEU A 232 11.35 -18.87 -8.21
C LEU A 232 10.91 -18.26 -6.86
N ILE A 233 11.71 -18.41 -5.80
CA ILE A 233 11.47 -17.79 -4.50
C ILE A 233 11.65 -16.28 -4.60
N ASP A 234 12.64 -15.80 -5.35
CA ASP A 234 12.93 -14.36 -5.52
C ASP A 234 11.98 -13.68 -6.52
N HIS A 235 11.63 -14.32 -7.64
CA HIS A 235 10.79 -13.73 -8.68
C HIS A 235 9.31 -13.73 -8.31
N ASP A 236 8.70 -12.54 -8.28
CA ASP A 236 7.29 -12.35 -7.92
C ASP A 236 6.41 -12.15 -9.17
N PRO A 237 5.63 -13.16 -9.60
CA PRO A 237 4.81 -13.06 -10.79
C PRO A 237 3.66 -12.06 -10.62
N ASP A 238 3.14 -11.89 -9.40
CA ASP A 238 2.03 -10.97 -9.13
C ASP A 238 2.53 -9.52 -9.25
N ILE A 239 3.75 -9.21 -8.82
CA ILE A 239 4.38 -7.89 -9.03
C ILE A 239 4.70 -7.65 -10.50
N ALA A 240 5.18 -8.67 -11.24
CA ALA A 240 5.53 -8.53 -12.64
C ALA A 240 4.30 -8.25 -13.53
N GLU A 241 3.16 -8.91 -13.29
CA GLU A 241 1.93 -8.63 -14.04
C GLU A 241 1.30 -7.29 -13.62
N GLN A 242 1.34 -6.92 -12.34
CA GLN A 242 0.90 -5.60 -11.86
C GLN A 242 1.72 -4.44 -12.44
N ALA A 243 3.05 -4.57 -12.53
CA ALA A 243 3.93 -3.51 -13.02
C ALA A 243 3.55 -3.01 -14.42
N SER A 244 3.12 -3.93 -15.31
CA SER A 244 2.71 -3.65 -16.68
C SER A 244 1.46 -2.74 -16.82
N ARG A 245 0.77 -2.42 -15.71
CA ARG A 245 -0.42 -1.56 -15.66
C ARG A 245 -0.28 -0.40 -14.66
N ARG A 246 0.95 0.03 -14.34
CA ARG A 246 1.17 1.14 -13.41
C ARG A 246 1.08 2.51 -14.07
N TRP A 247 0.62 3.49 -13.30
CA TRP A 247 0.65 4.91 -13.60
C TRP A 247 1.71 5.61 -12.74
N VAL A 248 2.49 6.46 -13.37
CA VAL A 248 3.58 7.27 -12.80
C VAL A 248 3.08 8.71 -12.71
N SER A 249 3.18 9.36 -11.56
CA SER A 249 2.88 10.79 -11.46
C SER A 249 3.93 11.60 -12.23
N VAL A 250 3.48 12.42 -13.18
CA VAL A 250 4.33 13.40 -13.87
C VAL A 250 4.38 14.68 -13.03
N VAL A 251 3.22 15.18 -12.61
CA VAL A 251 3.07 16.41 -11.85
C VAL A 251 1.74 16.42 -11.09
N PHE A 252 1.76 16.94 -9.86
CA PHE A 252 0.59 17.16 -9.02
C PHE A 252 0.62 18.59 -8.49
N LEU A 253 -0.44 19.35 -8.75
CA LEU A 253 -0.57 20.78 -8.43
C LEU A 253 -1.76 20.99 -7.48
N GLN A 254 -1.64 21.99 -6.60
CA GLN A 254 -2.70 22.42 -5.69
C GLN A 254 -2.74 23.95 -5.53
N GLY A 255 -3.90 24.51 -5.20
CA GLY A 255 -4.07 25.95 -4.98
C GLY A 255 -3.80 26.76 -6.26
N GLU A 256 -3.10 27.89 -6.16
CA GLU A 256 -2.87 28.84 -7.27
C GLU A 256 -2.24 28.20 -8.52
N GLU A 257 -1.45 27.13 -8.37
CA GLU A 257 -0.87 26.39 -9.50
C GLU A 257 -1.89 25.46 -10.17
N ALA A 258 -2.81 24.87 -9.40
CA ALA A 258 -3.94 24.11 -9.93
C ALA A 258 -5.01 25.02 -10.56
N ASP A 259 -5.30 26.16 -9.93
CA ASP A 259 -6.28 27.13 -10.40
C ASP A 259 -5.96 27.61 -11.81
N GLN A 260 -4.68 27.89 -12.11
CA GLN A 260 -4.22 28.24 -13.46
C GLN A 260 -4.51 27.16 -14.51
N VAL A 261 -4.41 25.88 -14.15
CA VAL A 261 -4.67 24.75 -15.05
C VAL A 261 -6.16 24.45 -15.15
N LEU A 262 -6.94 24.64 -14.08
CA LEU A 262 -8.40 24.62 -14.12
C LEU A 262 -8.95 25.72 -15.06
N ASP A 263 -8.32 26.90 -15.07
CA ASP A 263 -8.58 28.02 -15.99
C ASP A 263 -8.31 27.63 -17.47
N ILE A 264 -7.30 26.79 -17.73
CA ILE A 264 -7.03 26.20 -19.06
C ILE A 264 -8.10 25.17 -19.43
N ILE A 265 -8.48 24.28 -18.50
CA ILE A 265 -9.52 23.26 -18.71
C ILE A 265 -10.86 23.90 -19.06
N GLU A 266 -11.26 25.00 -18.41
CA GLU A 266 -12.51 25.70 -18.74
C GLU A 266 -12.46 26.38 -20.12
N ARG A 267 -11.32 26.99 -20.50
CA ARG A 267 -11.22 27.79 -21.74
C ARG A 267 -10.88 26.99 -23.00
N ALA A 268 -10.07 25.95 -22.86
CA ALA A 268 -9.47 25.19 -23.97
C ALA A 268 -9.75 23.69 -23.91
N GLY A 269 -10.31 23.18 -22.81
CA GLY A 269 -10.60 21.76 -22.62
C GLY A 269 -9.44 20.97 -22.01
N THR A 270 -9.71 19.70 -21.71
CA THR A 270 -8.77 18.79 -21.02
C THR A 270 -7.53 18.48 -21.84
N ASP A 271 -7.65 18.42 -23.16
CA ASP A 271 -6.58 17.98 -24.04
C ASP A 271 -5.45 19.02 -24.09
N ALA A 272 -5.82 20.31 -24.12
CA ALA A 272 -4.88 21.43 -24.00
C ALA A 272 -4.24 21.51 -22.60
N ALA A 273 -4.94 21.06 -21.55
CA ALA A 273 -4.36 20.95 -20.21
C ALA A 273 -3.38 19.76 -20.10
N ILE A 274 -3.64 18.65 -20.79
CA ILE A 274 -2.70 17.52 -20.90
C ILE A 274 -1.46 17.93 -21.69
N GLU A 275 -1.61 18.58 -22.85
CA GLU A 275 -0.50 19.14 -23.63
C GLU A 275 0.33 20.13 -22.79
N HIS A 276 -0.32 21.01 -22.03
CA HIS A 276 0.36 21.93 -21.12
C HIS A 276 1.13 21.20 -20.01
N LEU A 277 0.52 20.19 -19.36
CA LEU A 277 1.18 19.46 -18.26
C LEU A 277 2.25 18.47 -18.73
N ALA A 278 2.21 17.99 -19.99
CA ALA A 278 3.19 17.09 -20.56
C ALA A 278 4.61 17.68 -20.66
N GLN A 279 4.75 19.02 -20.65
CA GLN A 279 6.08 19.68 -20.67
C GLN A 279 6.93 19.43 -19.39
N TRP A 280 6.33 18.90 -18.32
CA TRP A 280 7.03 18.48 -17.10
C TRP A 280 7.41 16.99 -17.10
N ASP A 281 7.11 16.26 -18.19
CA ASP A 281 7.52 14.87 -18.38
C ASP A 281 8.88 14.79 -19.08
N PHE A 282 9.93 14.47 -18.32
CA PHE A 282 11.30 14.33 -18.81
C PHE A 282 11.65 12.89 -19.19
N GLY A 283 10.68 11.98 -19.28
CA GLY A 283 10.95 10.60 -19.68
C GLY A 283 11.44 9.73 -18.53
N ASP A 284 12.64 9.16 -18.66
CA ASP A 284 13.21 8.22 -17.68
C ASP A 284 13.51 8.91 -16.34
N GLU A 285 13.97 10.17 -16.35
CA GLU A 285 14.18 10.98 -15.14
C GLU A 285 12.88 11.14 -14.33
N THR A 286 11.74 11.37 -14.98
CA THR A 286 10.43 11.48 -14.31
C THR A 286 9.98 10.13 -13.75
N THR A 287 10.16 9.02 -14.49
CA THR A 287 9.89 7.66 -13.99
C THR A 287 10.74 7.34 -12.76
N GLN A 288 12.06 7.58 -12.81
CA GLN A 288 12.97 7.29 -11.72
C GLN A 288 12.65 8.14 -10.48
N ALA A 289 12.39 9.44 -10.65
CA ALA A 289 12.03 10.32 -9.54
C ALA A 289 10.70 9.90 -8.88
N ALA A 290 9.70 9.51 -9.67
CA ALA A 290 8.43 9.02 -9.15
C ALA A 290 8.56 7.66 -8.43
N LEU A 291 9.38 6.73 -8.95
CA LEU A 291 9.71 5.47 -8.28
C LEU A 291 10.41 5.70 -6.93
N GLU A 292 11.40 6.60 -6.88
CA GLU A 292 12.13 6.94 -5.65
C GLU A 292 11.25 7.65 -4.60
N ASN A 293 10.24 8.42 -5.02
CA ASN A 293 9.31 9.12 -4.13
C ASN A 293 8.00 8.34 -3.84
N GLY A 294 7.80 7.18 -4.47
CA GLY A 294 6.60 6.35 -4.30
C GLY A 294 5.35 6.87 -5.02
N TYR A 295 5.49 7.77 -6.01
CA TYR A 295 4.38 8.30 -6.81
C TYR A 295 4.04 7.42 -8.02
N VAL A 296 3.89 6.12 -7.76
CA VAL A 296 3.53 5.11 -8.76
C VAL A 296 2.36 4.26 -8.23
N TYR A 297 1.33 4.08 -9.05
CA TYR A 297 0.02 3.56 -8.65
C TYR A 297 -0.47 2.47 -9.61
N ASP A 298 -1.15 1.42 -9.11
CA ASP A 298 -1.78 0.41 -9.99
C ASP A 298 -3.13 0.86 -10.60
N HIS A 299 -3.59 2.08 -10.28
CA HIS A 299 -4.72 2.78 -10.88
C HIS A 299 -4.59 4.30 -10.64
N PRO A 300 -5.12 5.19 -11.50
CA PRO A 300 -5.05 6.64 -11.28
C PRO A 300 -5.80 7.06 -10.00
N PRO A 301 -5.19 7.84 -9.09
CA PRO A 301 -5.86 8.28 -7.88
C PRO A 301 -6.97 9.30 -8.20
N THR A 302 -8.22 8.95 -7.83
CA THR A 302 -9.42 9.76 -8.09
C THR A 302 -10.35 9.77 -6.87
N GLY A 303 -10.65 10.95 -6.33
CA GLY A 303 -11.73 11.14 -5.36
C GLY A 303 -13.12 11.17 -6.00
N ALA A 304 -14.18 11.06 -5.18
CA ALA A 304 -15.58 11.05 -5.66
C ALA A 304 -16.08 12.38 -6.26
N LEU A 305 -15.32 13.47 -6.14
CA LEU A 305 -15.58 14.77 -6.80
C LEU A 305 -14.65 15.02 -7.99
N ASP A 306 -13.70 14.13 -8.24
CA ASP A 306 -12.67 14.31 -9.25
C ASP A 306 -13.18 13.90 -10.62
N ARG A 307 -12.68 14.57 -11.64
CA ARG A 307 -12.96 14.28 -13.05
C ARG A 307 -11.70 13.72 -13.69
N THR A 308 -11.89 12.79 -14.61
CA THR A 308 -10.82 12.19 -15.38
C THR A 308 -10.90 12.56 -16.86
N ALA A 309 -9.74 12.64 -17.49
CA ALA A 309 -9.59 12.66 -18.94
C ALA A 309 -8.33 11.88 -19.33
N THR A 310 -8.33 11.26 -20.50
CA THR A 310 -7.20 10.46 -20.99
C THR A 310 -6.89 10.87 -22.42
N SER A 311 -5.62 11.15 -22.70
CA SER A 311 -5.12 11.46 -24.05
C SER A 311 -3.75 10.82 -24.22
N ASP A 312 -3.58 10.06 -25.30
CA ASP A 312 -2.41 9.19 -25.53
C ASP A 312 -2.06 8.34 -24.29
N VAL A 313 -0.82 8.40 -23.79
CA VAL A 313 -0.37 7.65 -22.62
C VAL A 313 -0.73 8.29 -21.27
N TYR A 314 -1.32 9.49 -21.29
CA TYR A 314 -1.57 10.32 -20.11
C TYR A 314 -3.01 10.24 -19.61
N THR A 315 -3.14 10.21 -18.28
CA THR A 315 -4.41 10.39 -17.57
C THR A 315 -4.33 11.62 -16.68
N LEU A 316 -5.23 12.57 -16.91
CA LEU A 316 -5.47 13.75 -16.09
C LEU A 316 -6.52 13.41 -15.03
N THR A 317 -6.25 13.70 -13.75
CA THR A 317 -7.28 13.70 -12.69
C THR A 317 -7.35 15.12 -12.08
N TYR A 318 -8.55 15.69 -11.95
CA TYR A 318 -8.69 17.09 -11.51
C TYR A 318 -9.99 17.34 -10.74
N SER A 319 -9.95 18.26 -9.77
CA SER A 319 -11.08 18.55 -8.89
C SER A 319 -11.30 20.07 -8.75
N PRO A 320 -12.25 20.65 -9.52
CA PRO A 320 -12.58 22.08 -9.43
C PRO A 320 -13.14 22.51 -8.06
N PHE A 321 -13.54 21.56 -7.21
CA PHE A 321 -14.05 21.82 -5.86
C PHE A 321 -12.98 21.74 -4.76
N LEU A 322 -11.90 20.98 -4.99
CA LEU A 322 -10.81 20.79 -4.02
C LEU A 322 -9.52 21.52 -4.43
N GLY A 323 -9.46 22.10 -5.64
CA GLY A 323 -8.33 22.90 -6.10
C GLY A 323 -7.09 22.08 -6.37
N HIS A 324 -7.23 20.89 -6.98
CA HIS A 324 -6.11 20.03 -7.36
C HIS A 324 -6.17 19.53 -8.81
N VAL A 325 -5.00 19.32 -9.41
CA VAL A 325 -4.80 18.72 -10.74
C VAL A 325 -3.61 17.76 -10.69
N SER A 326 -3.74 16.58 -11.30
CA SER A 326 -2.71 15.56 -11.41
C SER A 326 -2.58 15.09 -12.87
N LEU A 327 -1.35 14.97 -13.39
CA LEU A 327 -1.08 14.26 -14.64
C LEU A 327 -0.29 13.00 -14.35
N LEU A 328 -0.75 11.86 -14.88
CA LEU A 328 -0.08 10.57 -14.75
C LEU A 328 0.20 9.94 -16.12
N ARG A 329 1.36 9.30 -16.29
CA ARG A 329 1.74 8.52 -17.48
C ARG A 329 1.70 7.02 -17.18
N THR A 330 1.29 6.20 -18.14
CA THR A 330 1.44 4.73 -18.02
C THR A 330 2.93 4.32 -18.05
N HIS A 331 3.40 3.56 -17.06
CA HIS A 331 4.81 3.31 -16.74
C HIS A 331 5.66 2.82 -17.93
N ASP A 332 5.15 1.85 -18.69
CA ASP A 332 5.87 1.21 -19.82
C ASP A 332 5.50 1.81 -21.20
N ALA A 333 4.82 2.96 -21.24
CA ALA A 333 4.31 3.56 -22.47
C ALA A 333 5.04 4.86 -22.83
N ALA A 334 5.70 4.87 -24.00
CA ALA A 334 6.34 6.06 -24.56
C ALA A 334 5.27 7.04 -25.11
N PRO A 335 5.27 8.33 -24.71
CA PRO A 335 4.32 9.32 -25.24
C PRO A 335 4.55 9.63 -26.72
N ASP A 336 3.51 10.14 -27.39
CA ASP A 336 3.65 10.76 -28.71
C ASP A 336 4.64 11.95 -28.64
N PRO A 337 5.75 11.94 -29.41
CA PRO A 337 6.71 13.04 -29.43
C PRO A 337 6.12 14.39 -29.86
N ALA A 338 4.93 14.41 -30.47
CA ALA A 338 4.20 15.64 -30.76
C ALA A 338 3.70 16.36 -29.49
N LEU A 339 3.39 15.64 -28.41
CA LEU A 339 2.95 16.23 -27.13
C LEU A 339 4.13 16.75 -26.30
N LEU A 340 5.29 16.09 -26.40
CA LEU A 340 6.47 16.41 -25.59
C LEU A 340 7.24 17.66 -26.08
N ASN A 341 6.96 18.17 -27.28
CA ASN A 341 7.69 19.28 -27.91
C ASN A 341 9.24 19.11 -27.95
N ILE A 342 9.72 17.85 -28.00
CA ILE A 342 11.16 17.54 -28.03
C ILE A 342 11.69 17.65 -29.46
N ASP A 343 12.59 18.61 -29.69
CA ASP A 343 13.48 18.69 -30.86
C ASP A 343 14.41 17.45 -30.90
N THR A 344 13.87 16.34 -31.42
CA THR A 344 14.50 15.01 -31.34
C THR A 344 15.62 14.88 -32.39
N ALA A 345 16.75 15.53 -32.11
CA ALA A 345 17.98 15.42 -32.90
C ALA A 345 18.51 13.97 -32.86
N ALA A 346 18.25 13.22 -33.93
CA ALA A 346 18.38 11.77 -33.95
C ALA A 346 19.76 11.22 -33.52
N LEU A 347 19.81 10.59 -32.34
CA LEU A 347 20.98 9.85 -31.88
C LEU A 347 21.08 8.51 -32.61
N THR A 348 21.91 8.50 -33.66
CA THR A 348 22.24 7.33 -34.48
C THR A 348 22.77 6.18 -33.60
N PRO A 349 22.29 4.92 -33.73
CA PRO A 349 22.72 3.83 -32.86
C PRO A 349 24.19 3.45 -33.06
N ALA A 350 24.98 3.49 -32.00
CA ALA A 350 26.38 3.06 -31.98
C ALA A 350 26.50 1.54 -31.69
N PRO A 351 27.46 0.82 -32.30
CA PRO A 351 27.48 -0.65 -32.29
C PRO A 351 28.03 -1.29 -31.01
N ALA A 352 27.59 -2.53 -30.78
CA ALA A 352 27.89 -3.33 -29.59
C ALA A 352 29.40 -3.56 -29.32
N ARG A 353 29.76 -3.58 -28.04
CA ARG A 353 31.08 -4.05 -27.56
C ARG A 353 30.98 -5.47 -27.02
N ARG A 354 31.95 -6.32 -27.37
CA ARG A 354 32.04 -7.71 -26.91
C ARG A 354 32.85 -7.84 -25.62
N THR A 355 32.40 -8.75 -24.76
CA THR A 355 33.20 -9.66 -23.90
C THR A 355 34.47 -9.15 -23.22
N VAL A 356 34.50 -9.25 -21.88
CA VAL A 356 35.63 -9.86 -21.18
C VAL A 356 35.11 -11.06 -20.39
N GLU A 357 35.88 -12.14 -20.37
CA GLU A 357 35.51 -13.48 -19.88
C GLU A 357 36.03 -13.74 -18.46
N ARG A 358 35.27 -14.48 -17.64
CA ARG A 358 35.81 -15.32 -16.56
C ARG A 358 34.91 -16.54 -16.29
N ALA A 359 35.54 -17.71 -16.35
CA ALA A 359 34.96 -19.05 -16.13
C ALA A 359 35.06 -19.47 -14.63
N SER A 360 34.48 -20.55 -14.07
CA SER A 360 33.32 -21.45 -14.37
C SER A 360 33.32 -22.61 -13.35
N VAL A 361 32.19 -23.07 -12.77
CA VAL A 361 32.09 -24.35 -11.99
C VAL A 361 30.69 -25.04 -12.14
N ARG A 362 30.41 -26.17 -11.44
CA ARG A 362 29.45 -27.30 -11.73
C ARG A 362 29.03 -28.03 -10.41
N ALA A 363 28.08 -28.99 -10.28
CA ALA A 363 26.99 -29.64 -11.09
C ALA A 363 26.30 -30.79 -10.26
N ARG A 364 25.14 -31.42 -10.58
CA ARG A 364 23.80 -30.97 -11.11
C ARG A 364 22.79 -32.16 -11.25
N ARG A 365 21.54 -31.99 -10.76
CA ARG A 365 20.21 -32.66 -11.04
C ARG A 365 19.74 -34.12 -10.59
N ALA A 366 18.63 -34.21 -9.78
CA ALA A 366 17.55 -35.26 -9.50
C ALA A 366 17.61 -36.34 -8.32
N GLU A 367 16.46 -36.79 -7.68
CA GLU A 367 16.13 -37.82 -6.54
C GLU A 367 15.54 -37.35 -5.10
N VAL A 368 14.98 -38.04 -4.02
CA VAL A 368 14.36 -37.44 -2.70
C VAL A 368 14.21 -38.12 -1.25
N THR A 369 13.01 -38.59 -0.76
CA THR A 369 12.45 -39.01 0.61
C THR A 369 11.57 -37.94 1.36
N ASP A 370 10.50 -38.24 2.19
CA ASP A 370 9.09 -37.63 2.43
C ASP A 370 8.62 -36.79 3.76
N TRP A 371 7.90 -35.60 3.74
CA TRP A 371 7.81 -34.52 4.84
C TRP A 371 6.71 -34.52 5.93
N PHE A 372 5.54 -33.85 5.74
CA PHE A 372 4.71 -33.23 6.80
C PHE A 372 3.92 -34.20 7.70
N ALA A 373 4.38 -35.45 7.78
CA ALA A 373 3.77 -36.56 8.50
C ALA A 373 4.20 -36.70 9.98
N ARG A 374 4.85 -35.69 10.60
CA ARG A 374 5.23 -35.72 12.03
C ARG A 374 4.80 -34.50 12.83
N ARG A 375 4.31 -34.76 14.05
CA ARG A 375 3.82 -33.75 15.00
C ARG A 375 4.94 -33.27 15.95
N PRO A 376 4.93 -32.00 16.40
CA PRO A 376 5.88 -31.52 17.39
C PRO A 376 5.61 -32.12 18.78
N GLY A 377 6.68 -32.35 19.57
CA GLY A 377 6.55 -32.93 20.90
C GLY A 377 7.77 -32.73 21.83
N ALA A 378 7.56 -31.94 22.88
CA ALA A 378 8.33 -31.86 24.13
C ALA A 378 9.84 -31.53 24.08
N SER A 379 10.18 -30.27 24.30
CA SER A 379 11.48 -29.89 24.87
C SER A 379 11.54 -30.25 26.37
N ALA A 380 12.61 -30.93 26.79
CA ALA A 380 12.85 -31.29 28.19
C ALA A 380 14.13 -30.64 28.75
N SER A 381 14.11 -30.35 30.05
CA SER A 381 15.01 -29.43 30.77
C SER A 381 16.31 -30.05 31.32
N HIS A 382 17.19 -29.17 31.85
CA HIS A 382 18.42 -29.39 32.63
C HIS A 382 19.73 -29.56 31.82
N GLY A 383 20.91 -29.14 32.33
CA GLY A 383 21.23 -28.65 33.69
C GLY A 383 22.46 -27.72 33.77
N ARG A 384 22.82 -27.29 35.00
CA ARG A 384 23.85 -26.26 35.28
C ARG A 384 25.26 -26.82 35.56
N GLY A 385 26.28 -25.99 35.29
CA GLY A 385 27.52 -25.90 36.08
C GLY A 385 28.82 -25.94 35.25
N LEU A 386 29.94 -25.34 35.69
CA LEU A 386 30.17 -24.39 36.80
C LEU A 386 31.57 -23.76 36.66
N ALA A 387 31.86 -22.72 37.46
CA ALA A 387 33.14 -22.00 37.63
C ALA A 387 33.57 -21.09 36.45
N LEU A 388 34.25 -19.96 36.69
CA LEU A 388 34.70 -19.36 37.97
C LEU A 388 33.90 -18.10 38.32
#